data_AF-X1FPW0-F1
#
_entry.id   AF-X1FPW0-F1
#
_cell.length_a   1.000
_cell.length_b   1.000
_cell.length_c   1.000
_cell.angle_alpha   90.00
_cell.angle_beta   90.00
_cell.angle_gamma   90.00
#
_symmetry.space_group_name_H-M   'P 1'
#
loop_
_entity.id
_entity.type
_entity.pdbx_description
1 polymer ?
#
loop_
_entity_poly.entity_id
_entity_poly.type
_entity_poly.pdbx_seq_one_letter_code
_entity_poly.pdbx_strand_id
1 'polypeptide(L)'
;MKSYTGKILRVDLSRGEIAEEETREEWLGKYYGQKGLGFRYLLEDIDPTIDPLSPDNEFFTSDGTWPFGDWMLEAGMIPTGNFQTGISPTYERLRSELKDTFKKGSKACVSCPLACGNYIEIDGISFEGPEYESLNMTGGNCQISDLKSIVQFNRSIDDLGLDSISIGNVIAFVMEMTERGIYDFGIRFGDAENYLKLPEKIAHRQGIGTELAEGVRFLSEKYGGKDFAMQVKGLEIPSYDPRGAWGMGLAYATSDRGACHQRAFTPTPEVIMNEIEPYTFEGKARLVKDLQDYNAVKFSIGICDFWGLDLDLLAKLVNMSTGSNLDSEELTKAGERIYNLGRIFN
;
A
#
# COMPACT_ATOMS: atom_id res chain seq x y z
N MET A 1 -15.45 24.11 -16.55
CA MET A 1 -15.03 22.77 -16.10
C MET A 1 -16.24 21.87 -15.97
N LYS A 2 -16.27 20.70 -16.63
CA LYS A 2 -17.47 19.83 -16.64
C LYS A 2 -17.40 18.62 -15.70
N SER A 3 -16.23 18.26 -15.16
CA SER A 3 -16.06 17.08 -14.29
C SER A 3 -15.56 17.37 -12.87
N TYR A 4 -15.08 18.58 -12.58
CA TYR A 4 -14.84 19.01 -11.21
C TYR A 4 -16.13 19.61 -10.65
N THR A 5 -16.50 19.23 -9.42
CA THR A 5 -17.60 19.86 -8.69
C THR A 5 -17.29 21.33 -8.36
N GLY A 6 -15.99 21.70 -8.36
CA GLY A 6 -15.52 23.04 -8.01
C GLY A 6 -15.73 23.37 -6.53
N LYS A 7 -16.03 22.35 -5.71
CA LYS A 7 -16.40 22.48 -4.31
C LYS A 7 -15.62 21.47 -3.48
N ILE A 8 -15.13 21.92 -2.34
CA ILE A 8 -14.50 21.11 -1.31
C ILE A 8 -15.38 21.22 -0.07
N LEU A 9 -15.71 20.06 0.50
CA LEU A 9 -16.40 20.01 1.78
C LEU A 9 -15.34 20.02 2.88
N ARG A 10 -15.33 21.08 3.69
CA ARG A 10 -14.53 21.19 4.91
C ARG A 10 -15.41 20.73 6.07
N VAL A 11 -14.96 19.70 6.78
CA VAL A 11 -15.65 19.20 7.97
C VAL A 11 -14.70 19.34 9.15
N ASP A 12 -14.95 20.35 10.00
CA ASP A 12 -14.22 20.52 11.26
C ASP A 12 -14.96 19.74 12.35
N LEU A 13 -14.43 18.58 12.72
CA LEU A 13 -15.03 17.72 13.74
C LEU A 13 -14.89 18.30 15.16
N SER A 14 -13.88 19.13 15.41
CA SER A 14 -13.66 19.78 16.71
C SER A 14 -14.70 20.85 17.01
N ARG A 15 -15.17 21.54 15.95
CA ARG A 15 -16.18 22.60 16.04
C ARG A 15 -17.57 22.14 15.61
N GLY A 16 -17.68 20.96 14.99
CA GLY A 16 -18.93 20.47 14.41
C GLY A 16 -19.41 21.32 13.24
N GLU A 17 -18.49 22.00 12.55
CA GLU A 17 -18.78 22.93 11.48
C GLU A 17 -18.61 22.26 10.11
N ILE A 18 -19.55 22.56 9.20
CA ILE A 18 -19.50 22.09 7.81
C ILE A 18 -19.47 23.35 6.94
N ALA A 19 -18.40 23.48 6.16
CA ALA A 19 -18.25 24.58 5.23
C ALA A 19 -18.02 24.03 3.81
N GLU A 20 -18.52 24.77 2.83
CA GLU A 20 -18.23 24.53 1.43
C GLU A 20 -17.21 25.59 0.98
N GLU A 21 -16.05 25.13 0.48
CA GLU A 21 -15.02 25.98 -0.11
C GLU A 21 -15.05 25.80 -1.63
N GLU A 22 -15.01 26.89 -2.40
CA GLU A 22 -14.79 26.79 -3.84
C GLU A 22 -13.35 26.36 -4.13
N THR A 23 -13.19 25.33 -4.96
CA THR A 23 -11.85 24.86 -5.34
C THR A 23 -11.15 25.93 -6.17
N ARG A 24 -9.88 26.25 -5.84
CA ARG A 24 -9.12 27.26 -6.57
C ARG A 24 -8.85 26.80 -8.01
N GLU A 25 -9.47 27.44 -9.00
CA GLU A 25 -9.39 27.01 -10.41
C GLU A 25 -7.95 26.95 -10.93
N GLU A 26 -7.07 27.84 -10.46
CA GLU A 26 -5.65 27.87 -10.81
C GLU A 26 -4.87 26.60 -10.42
N TRP A 27 -5.39 25.82 -9.47
CA TRP A 27 -4.79 24.57 -8.99
C TRP A 27 -5.27 23.35 -9.76
N LEU A 28 -6.51 23.39 -10.26
CA LEU A 28 -7.09 22.29 -11.01
C LEU A 28 -6.29 21.98 -12.28
N GLY A 29 -5.69 23.00 -12.91
CA GLY A 29 -4.79 22.83 -14.05
C GLY A 29 -3.34 22.44 -13.68
N LYS A 30 -2.93 22.57 -12.41
CA LYS A 30 -1.54 22.36 -11.96
C LYS A 30 -1.32 21.08 -11.15
N TYR A 31 -2.31 20.68 -10.38
CA TYR A 31 -2.21 19.57 -9.41
C TYR A 31 -3.28 18.50 -9.61
N TYR A 32 -4.35 18.78 -10.37
CA TYR A 32 -5.47 17.87 -10.58
C TYR A 32 -6.11 17.39 -9.26
N GLY A 33 -7.06 16.45 -9.30
CA GLY A 33 -7.79 15.99 -8.12
C GLY A 33 -6.97 15.18 -7.11
N GLN A 34 -7.68 14.60 -6.14
CA GLN A 34 -7.20 13.51 -5.27
C GLN A 34 -5.81 13.75 -4.68
N LYS A 35 -4.80 12.94 -5.06
CA LYS A 35 -3.43 13.03 -4.52
C LYS A 35 -2.84 14.44 -4.68
N GLY A 36 -2.94 15.03 -5.86
CA GLY A 36 -2.26 16.30 -6.17
C GLY A 36 -2.91 17.50 -5.50
N LEU A 37 -4.24 17.66 -5.60
CA LEU A 37 -4.98 18.65 -4.81
C LEU A 37 -4.79 18.39 -3.30
N GLY A 38 -4.84 17.13 -2.87
CA GLY A 38 -4.61 16.70 -1.49
C GLY A 38 -3.28 17.20 -0.95
N PHE A 39 -2.14 16.86 -1.57
CA PHE A 39 -0.82 17.37 -1.15
C PHE A 39 -0.71 18.89 -1.17
N ARG A 40 -1.39 19.56 -2.13
CA ARG A 40 -1.37 21.03 -2.17
C ARG A 40 -2.10 21.64 -0.98
N TYR A 41 -3.25 21.08 -0.61
CA TYR A 41 -4.02 21.48 0.57
C TYR A 41 -3.26 21.14 1.86
N LEU A 42 -2.71 19.92 1.99
CA LEU A 42 -1.85 19.56 3.13
C LEU A 42 -0.70 20.57 3.32
N LEU A 43 -0.05 21.01 2.24
CA LEU A 43 1.01 22.03 2.31
C LEU A 43 0.54 23.45 2.67
N GLU A 44 -0.74 23.80 2.47
CA GLU A 44 -1.27 25.10 2.92
C GLU A 44 -1.82 25.04 4.34
N ASP A 45 -2.50 23.94 4.66
CA ASP A 45 -3.38 23.86 5.83
C ASP A 45 -2.74 23.12 7.00
N ILE A 46 -1.74 22.27 6.74
CA ILE A 46 -1.08 21.46 7.75
C ILE A 46 0.38 21.88 7.89
N ASP A 47 0.78 22.21 9.12
CA ASP A 47 2.19 22.28 9.49
C ASP A 47 2.76 20.85 9.45
N PRO A 48 3.76 20.53 8.60
CA PRO A 48 4.28 19.16 8.47
C PRO A 48 4.93 18.61 9.76
N THR A 49 5.07 19.45 10.81
CA THR A 49 5.57 19.05 12.12
C THR A 49 4.48 18.66 13.13
N ILE A 50 3.19 18.73 12.75
CA ILE A 50 2.10 18.27 13.62
C ILE A 50 2.21 16.77 13.91
N ASP A 51 1.67 16.35 15.04
CA ASP A 51 1.52 14.93 15.36
C ASP A 51 0.61 14.26 14.30
N PRO A 52 1.07 13.21 13.59
CA PRO A 52 0.25 12.47 12.62
C PRO A 52 -1.02 11.87 13.22
N LEU A 53 -1.12 11.75 14.54
CA LEU A 53 -2.31 11.30 15.25
C LEU A 53 -3.14 12.47 15.83
N SER A 54 -2.71 13.71 15.62
CA SER A 54 -3.50 14.87 16.01
C SER A 54 -4.78 15.00 15.17
N PRO A 55 -5.82 15.64 15.71
CA PRO A 55 -7.04 15.95 14.98
C PRO A 55 -6.82 16.80 13.70
N ASP A 56 -5.62 17.35 13.52
CA ASP A 56 -5.24 18.20 12.40
C ASP A 56 -4.75 17.40 11.18
N ASN A 57 -4.64 16.06 11.26
CA ASN A 57 -4.18 15.20 10.15
C ASN A 57 -5.34 14.59 9.31
N GLU A 58 -5.16 14.48 7.99
CA GLU A 58 -6.18 14.03 7.02
C GLU A 58 -5.80 12.71 6.30
N PHE A 59 -6.77 11.83 5.97
CA PHE A 59 -6.53 10.42 5.52
C PHE A 59 -7.32 9.96 4.26
N PHE A 60 -6.74 9.09 3.42
CA PHE A 60 -7.34 8.48 2.20
C PHE A 60 -6.80 7.05 1.87
N THR A 61 -7.54 6.19 1.14
CA THR A 61 -7.25 4.73 0.90
C THR A 61 -7.70 4.15 -0.48
N SER A 62 -7.01 3.10 -1.03
CA SER A 62 -7.53 2.00 -1.94
C SER A 62 -6.48 0.92 -2.38
N ASP A 63 -6.89 -0.35 -2.68
CA ASP A 63 -6.55 -1.23 -3.86
C ASP A 63 -6.63 -2.79 -3.64
N GLY A 64 -6.47 -3.61 -4.72
CA GLY A 64 -6.32 -5.10 -4.72
C GLY A 64 -5.59 -5.72 -5.95
N THR A 65 -4.96 -6.92 -5.93
CA THR A 65 -3.70 -7.23 -6.69
C THR A 65 -3.36 -8.71 -7.10
N TRP A 66 -4.28 -9.67 -7.16
CA TRP A 66 -3.90 -11.11 -7.29
C TRP A 66 -2.96 -11.61 -8.42
N PRO A 67 -3.00 -11.06 -9.64
CA PRO A 67 -2.17 -11.58 -10.73
C PRO A 67 -0.65 -11.45 -10.50
N PHE A 68 -0.21 -10.54 -9.62
CA PHE A 68 1.21 -10.26 -9.43
C PHE A 68 1.99 -11.42 -8.81
N GLY A 69 1.34 -12.25 -7.98
CA GLY A 69 2.11 -13.14 -7.12
C GLY A 69 2.78 -14.34 -7.79
N ASP A 70 2.34 -14.77 -8.97
CA ASP A 70 3.02 -15.86 -9.70
C ASP A 70 4.40 -15.37 -10.21
N TRP A 71 4.43 -14.17 -10.79
CA TRP A 71 5.68 -13.53 -11.23
C TRP A 71 6.60 -13.21 -10.04
N MET A 72 6.03 -12.77 -8.91
CA MET A 72 6.83 -12.49 -7.72
C MET A 72 7.39 -13.77 -7.09
N LEU A 73 6.66 -14.90 -7.14
CA LEU A 73 7.19 -16.19 -6.71
C LEU A 73 8.37 -16.63 -7.57
N GLU A 74 8.26 -16.52 -8.90
CA GLU A 74 9.34 -16.87 -9.83
C GLU A 74 10.59 -15.99 -9.65
N ALA A 75 10.39 -14.70 -9.33
CA ALA A 75 11.47 -13.76 -9.05
C ALA A 75 12.07 -13.89 -7.64
N GLY A 76 11.56 -14.79 -6.80
CA GLY A 76 12.01 -14.94 -5.41
C GLY A 76 11.72 -13.70 -4.57
N MET A 77 10.54 -13.10 -4.76
CA MET A 77 10.13 -11.83 -4.14
C MET A 77 9.02 -11.97 -3.09
N ILE A 78 8.59 -13.18 -2.74
CA ILE A 78 7.52 -13.42 -1.76
C ILE A 78 8.10 -13.44 -0.34
N PRO A 79 7.81 -12.44 0.51
CA PRO A 79 8.40 -12.38 1.84
C PRO A 79 7.93 -13.54 2.71
N THR A 80 8.88 -14.24 3.32
CA THR A 80 8.64 -15.39 4.20
C THR A 80 9.49 -15.27 5.45
N GLY A 81 8.84 -15.37 6.62
CA GLY A 81 9.48 -15.26 7.94
C GLY A 81 10.14 -13.90 8.17
N ASN A 82 9.37 -12.81 8.19
CA ASN A 82 9.88 -11.43 8.29
C ASN A 82 10.98 -11.11 7.26
N PHE A 83 10.73 -11.41 5.98
CA PHE A 83 11.69 -11.23 4.89
C PHE A 83 13.03 -11.97 5.08
N GLN A 84 13.10 -13.04 5.87
CA GLN A 84 14.31 -13.88 5.93
C GLN A 84 14.65 -14.48 4.57
N THR A 85 13.62 -14.86 3.81
CA THR A 85 13.74 -15.37 2.43
C THR A 85 12.61 -14.84 1.55
N GLY A 86 12.87 -14.71 0.25
CA GLY A 86 11.88 -14.34 -0.77
C GLY A 86 11.17 -15.54 -1.42
N ILE A 87 11.39 -16.75 -0.89
CA ILE A 87 10.77 -17.99 -1.37
C ILE A 87 9.76 -18.47 -0.35
N SER A 88 8.49 -18.58 -0.77
CA SER A 88 7.43 -19.15 0.06
C SER A 88 7.11 -20.58 -0.35
N PRO A 89 7.26 -21.58 0.54
CA PRO A 89 6.87 -22.95 0.24
C PRO A 89 5.36 -23.17 0.23
N THR A 90 4.58 -22.21 0.73
CA THR A 90 3.13 -22.34 0.92
C THR A 90 2.31 -21.46 -0.01
N TYR A 91 2.89 -20.40 -0.59
CA TYR A 91 2.15 -19.41 -1.38
C TYR A 91 1.32 -20.05 -2.51
N GLU A 92 1.93 -20.88 -3.35
CA GLU A 92 1.25 -21.52 -4.48
C GLU A 92 0.05 -22.37 -4.03
N ARG A 93 0.23 -23.14 -2.95
CA ARG A 93 -0.84 -23.95 -2.36
C ARG A 93 -1.97 -23.07 -1.84
N LEU A 94 -1.64 -22.04 -1.04
CA LEU A 94 -2.63 -21.15 -0.43
C LEU A 94 -3.44 -20.41 -1.51
N ARG A 95 -2.76 -19.87 -2.52
CA ARG A 95 -3.40 -19.20 -3.65
C ARG A 95 -4.33 -20.14 -4.42
N SER A 96 -3.85 -21.34 -4.74
CA SER A 96 -4.64 -22.35 -5.46
C SER A 96 -5.86 -22.79 -4.64
N GLU A 97 -5.66 -23.07 -3.36
CA GLU A 97 -6.73 -23.45 -2.44
C GLU A 97 -7.80 -22.35 -2.33
N LEU A 98 -7.38 -21.09 -2.23
CA LEU A 98 -8.28 -19.93 -2.16
C LEU A 98 -9.09 -19.75 -3.46
N LYS A 99 -8.42 -19.88 -4.61
CA LYS A 99 -9.04 -19.79 -5.94
C LYS A 99 -10.03 -20.93 -6.18
N ASP A 100 -9.64 -22.17 -5.88
CA ASP A 100 -10.38 -23.35 -6.29
C ASP A 100 -11.48 -23.74 -5.30
N THR A 101 -11.31 -23.39 -4.01
CA THR A 101 -12.23 -23.82 -2.95
C THR A 101 -13.18 -22.71 -2.51
N PHE A 102 -12.67 -21.48 -2.36
CA PHE A 102 -13.38 -20.43 -1.64
C PHE A 102 -13.88 -19.29 -2.54
N LYS A 103 -13.26 -19.06 -3.71
CA LYS A 103 -13.70 -18.01 -4.64
C LYS A 103 -15.09 -18.31 -5.23
N LYS A 104 -16.03 -17.40 -5.02
CA LYS A 104 -17.40 -17.45 -5.55
C LYS A 104 -17.61 -16.51 -6.73
N GLY A 105 -16.79 -15.48 -6.85
CA GLY A 105 -16.84 -14.56 -7.97
C GLY A 105 -15.79 -13.47 -7.85
N SER A 106 -16.01 -12.41 -8.63
CA SER A 106 -15.23 -11.20 -8.52
C SER A 106 -16.13 -9.99 -8.32
N LYS A 107 -15.62 -9.01 -7.59
CA LYS A 107 -16.30 -7.75 -7.29
C LYS A 107 -15.61 -6.60 -8.02
N ALA A 108 -16.42 -5.70 -8.56
CA ALA A 108 -15.95 -4.50 -9.22
C ALA A 108 -16.05 -3.30 -8.30
N CYS A 109 -15.02 -2.45 -8.35
CA CYS A 109 -15.14 -1.05 -7.95
C CYS A 109 -16.18 -0.35 -8.83
N VAL A 110 -16.64 0.83 -8.39
CA VAL A 110 -17.59 1.64 -9.15
C VAL A 110 -17.09 1.87 -10.58
N SER A 111 -17.93 1.55 -11.57
CA SER A 111 -17.65 1.72 -13.00
C SER A 111 -16.44 0.94 -13.55
N CYS A 112 -15.89 0.00 -12.79
CA CYS A 112 -14.71 -0.77 -13.20
C CYS A 112 -15.10 -2.04 -13.97
N PRO A 113 -14.67 -2.21 -15.24
CA PRO A 113 -14.95 -3.43 -16.00
C PRO A 113 -14.02 -4.60 -15.64
N LEU A 114 -12.90 -4.35 -14.94
CA LEU A 114 -11.90 -5.37 -14.62
C LEU A 114 -12.38 -6.33 -13.53
N ALA A 115 -13.18 -5.84 -12.58
CA ALA A 115 -13.67 -6.62 -11.43
C ALA A 115 -12.56 -7.45 -10.75
N CYS A 116 -11.48 -6.80 -10.32
CA CYS A 116 -10.33 -7.52 -9.77
C CYS A 116 -10.54 -8.05 -8.34
N GLY A 117 -11.46 -7.44 -7.57
CA GLY A 117 -11.70 -7.79 -6.17
C GLY A 117 -12.17 -9.24 -6.04
N ASN A 118 -11.59 -9.98 -5.10
CA ASN A 118 -11.91 -11.39 -4.94
C ASN A 118 -13.11 -11.55 -4.02
N TYR A 119 -14.18 -12.17 -4.49
CA TYR A 119 -15.32 -12.48 -3.62
C TYR A 119 -15.28 -13.95 -3.23
N ILE A 120 -15.07 -14.20 -1.94
CA ILE A 120 -14.91 -15.54 -1.38
C ILE A 120 -16.02 -15.86 -0.37
N GLU A 121 -16.25 -17.14 -0.12
CA GLU A 121 -17.15 -17.61 0.94
C GLU A 121 -16.52 -18.76 1.71
N ILE A 122 -16.43 -18.63 3.04
CA ILE A 122 -15.90 -19.64 3.95
C ILE A 122 -16.89 -19.85 5.09
N ASP A 123 -17.24 -21.11 5.36
CA ASP A 123 -18.13 -21.52 6.46
C ASP A 123 -19.46 -20.72 6.49
N GLY A 124 -20.00 -20.40 5.30
CA GLY A 124 -21.27 -19.68 5.13
C GLY A 124 -21.18 -18.15 5.24
N ILE A 125 -19.97 -17.59 5.35
CA ILE A 125 -19.73 -16.15 5.44
C ILE A 125 -19.02 -15.68 4.18
N SER A 126 -19.58 -14.66 3.53
CA SER A 126 -18.96 -14.04 2.36
C SER A 126 -18.08 -12.85 2.73
N PHE A 127 -16.97 -12.71 2.02
CA PHE A 127 -15.93 -11.71 2.29
C PHE A 127 -15.21 -11.29 0.98
N GLU A 128 -14.65 -10.08 0.95
CA GLU A 128 -13.84 -9.58 -0.17
C GLU A 128 -12.35 -9.68 0.16
N GLY A 129 -11.54 -10.20 -0.75
CA GLY A 129 -10.12 -10.49 -0.52
C GLY A 129 -9.88 -11.94 -0.03
N PRO A 130 -8.78 -12.20 0.69
CA PRO A 130 -7.64 -11.30 0.86
C PRO A 130 -7.02 -10.98 -0.50
N GLU A 131 -6.42 -9.80 -0.66
CA GLU A 131 -5.63 -9.43 -1.84
C GLU A 131 -4.21 -10.05 -1.79
N TYR A 132 -3.40 -9.87 -2.84
CA TYR A 132 -2.04 -10.46 -2.89
C TYR A 132 -1.20 -10.02 -1.69
N GLU A 133 -1.24 -8.73 -1.36
CA GLU A 133 -0.53 -8.16 -0.21
C GLU A 133 -0.98 -8.81 1.09
N SER A 134 -2.29 -8.81 1.31
CA SER A 134 -2.93 -9.38 2.49
C SER A 134 -2.59 -10.86 2.68
N LEU A 135 -2.68 -11.67 1.62
CA LEU A 135 -2.36 -13.10 1.66
C LEU A 135 -0.90 -13.35 2.04
N ASN A 136 0.03 -12.56 1.51
CA ASN A 136 1.46 -12.75 1.75
C ASN A 136 1.92 -12.20 3.09
N MET A 137 1.57 -10.96 3.41
CA MET A 137 2.03 -10.29 4.63
C MET A 137 1.48 -10.93 5.89
N THR A 138 0.21 -11.37 5.85
CA THR A 138 -0.44 -11.99 7.02
C THR A 138 -0.29 -13.53 7.00
N GLY A 139 -0.03 -14.13 5.84
CA GLY A 139 0.24 -15.55 5.67
C GLY A 139 1.73 -15.89 5.69
N GLY A 140 2.35 -15.88 4.51
CA GLY A 140 3.73 -16.32 4.28
C GLY A 140 4.77 -15.61 5.15
N ASN A 141 4.66 -14.30 5.31
CA ASN A 141 5.60 -13.52 6.11
C ASN A 141 5.56 -13.88 7.60
N CYS A 142 4.39 -14.32 8.09
CA CYS A 142 4.18 -14.84 9.45
C CYS A 142 4.34 -16.37 9.54
N GLN A 143 4.67 -17.03 8.42
CA GLN A 143 4.71 -18.49 8.25
C GLN A 143 3.41 -19.21 8.64
N ILE A 144 2.27 -18.52 8.56
CA ILE A 144 0.96 -19.15 8.70
C ILE A 144 0.63 -19.89 7.41
N SER A 145 0.25 -21.16 7.54
CA SER A 145 0.01 -22.05 6.39
C SER A 145 -1.43 -22.57 6.31
N ASP A 146 -2.27 -22.26 7.29
CA ASP A 146 -3.70 -22.56 7.25
C ASP A 146 -4.47 -21.41 6.61
N LEU A 147 -5.08 -21.66 5.45
CA LEU A 147 -5.77 -20.64 4.69
C LEU A 147 -6.99 -20.07 5.44
N LYS A 148 -7.71 -20.92 6.18
CA LYS A 148 -8.86 -20.49 6.99
C LYS A 148 -8.43 -19.48 8.05
N SER A 149 -7.33 -19.75 8.75
CA SER A 149 -6.75 -18.82 9.74
C SER A 149 -6.34 -17.50 9.09
N ILE A 150 -5.71 -17.54 7.90
CA ILE A 150 -5.33 -16.32 7.17
C ILE A 150 -6.58 -15.51 6.78
N VAL A 151 -7.61 -16.15 6.23
CA VAL A 151 -8.85 -15.45 5.84
C VAL A 151 -9.60 -14.90 7.05
N GLN A 152 -9.69 -15.65 8.14
CA GLN A 152 -10.30 -15.19 9.39
C GLN A 152 -9.57 -13.96 9.95
N PHE A 153 -8.23 -13.98 9.91
CA PHE A 153 -7.42 -12.84 10.31
C PHE A 153 -7.64 -11.63 9.39
N ASN A 154 -7.60 -11.82 8.07
CA ASN A 154 -7.82 -10.73 7.10
C ASN A 154 -9.20 -10.08 7.25
N ARG A 155 -10.23 -10.89 7.50
CA ARG A 155 -11.55 -10.38 7.82
C ARG A 155 -11.53 -9.53 9.10
N SER A 156 -10.88 -10.01 10.15
CA SER A 156 -10.82 -9.28 11.42
C SER A 156 -10.12 -7.94 11.26
N ILE A 157 -9.02 -7.86 10.52
CA ILE A 157 -8.32 -6.59 10.30
C ILE A 157 -9.12 -5.64 9.39
N ASP A 158 -9.88 -6.15 8.42
CA ASP A 158 -10.78 -5.32 7.60
C ASP A 158 -11.91 -4.73 8.46
N ASP A 159 -12.55 -5.56 9.29
CA ASP A 159 -13.63 -5.12 10.20
C ASP A 159 -13.12 -4.12 11.26
N LEU A 160 -11.85 -4.25 11.68
CA LEU A 160 -11.20 -3.39 12.68
C LEU A 160 -10.50 -2.16 12.07
N GLY A 161 -10.39 -2.06 10.74
CA GLY A 161 -9.72 -0.95 10.06
C GLY A 161 -8.20 -0.94 10.21
N LEU A 162 -7.56 -2.11 10.19
CA LEU A 162 -6.11 -2.29 10.32
C LEU A 162 -5.48 -2.63 8.97
N ASP A 163 -4.34 -1.99 8.65
CA ASP A 163 -3.59 -2.25 7.42
C ASP A 163 -2.93 -3.65 7.45
N SER A 164 -3.25 -4.49 6.45
CA SER A 164 -2.76 -5.87 6.35
C SER A 164 -1.24 -5.96 6.18
N ILE A 165 -0.63 -4.98 5.51
CA ILE A 165 0.82 -4.95 5.29
C ILE A 165 1.54 -4.65 6.61
N SER A 166 1.15 -3.57 7.27
CA SER A 166 1.79 -3.12 8.51
C SER A 166 1.59 -4.14 9.63
N ILE A 167 0.36 -4.64 9.83
CA ILE A 167 0.13 -5.64 10.89
C ILE A 167 0.86 -6.96 10.61
N GLY A 168 0.92 -7.40 9.35
CA GLY A 168 1.67 -8.60 8.97
C GLY A 168 3.17 -8.46 9.24
N ASN A 169 3.75 -7.29 8.98
CA ASN A 169 5.13 -6.97 9.35
C ASN A 169 5.35 -6.93 10.86
N VAL A 170 4.49 -6.23 11.60
CA VAL A 170 4.60 -6.12 13.06
C VAL A 170 4.60 -7.50 13.72
N ILE A 171 3.68 -8.37 13.31
CA ILE A 171 3.57 -9.72 13.84
C ILE A 171 4.81 -10.55 13.48
N ALA A 172 5.24 -10.53 12.21
CA ALA A 172 6.42 -11.27 11.77
C ALA A 172 7.69 -10.80 12.51
N PHE A 173 7.83 -9.49 12.75
CA PHE A 173 8.94 -8.90 13.48
C PHE A 173 9.01 -9.39 14.93
N VAL A 174 7.89 -9.45 15.64
CA VAL A 174 7.88 -9.93 17.04
C VAL A 174 7.99 -11.44 17.17
N MET A 175 7.51 -12.20 16.18
CA MET A 175 7.79 -13.63 16.06
C MET A 175 9.31 -13.86 15.95
N GLU A 176 9.97 -13.14 15.05
CA GLU A 176 11.42 -13.22 14.90
C GLU A 176 12.17 -12.77 16.14
N MET A 177 11.73 -11.69 16.79
CA MET A 177 12.35 -11.20 18.03
C MET A 177 12.29 -12.25 19.16
N THR A 178 11.17 -12.96 19.25
CA THR A 178 10.93 -14.03 20.21
C THR A 178 11.77 -15.28 19.91
N GLU A 179 12.00 -15.60 18.63
CA GLU A 179 12.85 -16.72 18.23
C GLU A 179 14.34 -16.43 18.35
N ARG A 180 14.76 -15.19 18.10
CA ARG A 180 16.14 -14.73 18.31
C ARG A 180 16.48 -14.52 19.79
N GLY A 181 15.50 -14.62 20.70
CA GLY A 181 15.69 -14.45 22.14
C GLY A 181 16.02 -13.02 22.57
N ILE A 182 15.67 -12.02 21.75
CA ILE A 182 15.91 -10.60 22.03
C ILE A 182 14.87 -10.08 23.04
N TYR A 183 13.60 -10.36 22.79
CA TYR A 183 12.48 -10.12 23.71
C TYR A 183 11.37 -11.13 23.39
N ASP A 184 10.78 -11.71 24.44
CA ASP A 184 9.74 -12.73 24.30
C ASP A 184 8.35 -12.10 24.32
N PHE A 185 7.71 -12.00 23.15
CA PHE A 185 6.33 -11.55 23.01
C PHE A 185 5.31 -12.69 23.15
N GLY A 186 5.76 -13.93 23.40
CA GLY A 186 4.90 -15.10 23.53
C GLY A 186 4.28 -15.57 22.22
N ILE A 187 4.85 -15.20 21.07
CA ILE A 187 4.41 -15.65 19.74
C ILE A 187 5.63 -16.04 18.89
N ARG A 188 5.47 -17.07 18.05
CA ARG A 188 6.51 -17.62 17.17
C ARG A 188 5.96 -17.80 15.76
N PHE A 189 6.84 -17.96 14.78
CA PHE A 189 6.40 -18.21 13.41
C PHE A 189 5.51 -19.46 13.34
N GLY A 190 4.42 -19.37 12.56
CA GLY A 190 3.46 -20.46 12.43
C GLY A 190 2.46 -20.64 13.58
N ASP A 191 2.52 -19.84 14.65
CA ASP A 191 1.58 -19.91 15.78
C ASP A 191 0.21 -19.29 15.42
N ALA A 192 -0.57 -20.04 14.65
CA ALA A 192 -1.89 -19.62 14.17
C ALA A 192 -2.89 -19.32 15.32
N GLU A 193 -2.79 -20.03 16.45
CA GLU A 193 -3.75 -19.87 17.55
C GLU A 193 -3.59 -18.50 18.23
N ASN A 194 -2.36 -18.09 18.54
CA ASN A 194 -2.13 -16.78 19.16
C ASN A 194 -2.19 -15.64 18.14
N TYR A 195 -1.76 -15.90 16.89
CA TYR A 195 -1.88 -14.98 15.77
C TYR A 195 -3.31 -14.47 15.57
N LEU A 196 -4.32 -15.34 15.58
CA LEU A 196 -5.74 -14.96 15.40
C LEU A 196 -6.27 -14.03 16.49
N LYS A 197 -5.62 -13.96 17.66
CA LYS A 197 -6.02 -13.12 18.79
C LYS A 197 -5.41 -11.72 18.71
N LEU A 198 -4.41 -11.49 17.84
CA LEU A 198 -3.67 -10.22 17.79
C LEU A 198 -4.43 -9.04 17.18
N PRO A 199 -5.26 -9.17 16.12
CA PRO A 199 -5.97 -8.02 15.55
C PRO A 199 -6.79 -7.25 16.58
N GLU A 200 -7.63 -7.96 17.33
CA GLU A 200 -8.46 -7.42 18.42
C GLU A 200 -7.60 -6.75 19.51
N LYS A 201 -6.50 -7.41 19.91
CA LYS A 201 -5.59 -6.85 20.92
C LYS A 201 -4.92 -5.57 20.44
N ILE A 202 -4.55 -5.49 19.15
CA ILE A 202 -3.90 -4.33 18.55
C ILE A 202 -4.91 -3.18 18.40
N ALA A 203 -6.05 -3.43 17.76
CA ALA A 203 -7.10 -2.44 17.54
C ALA A 203 -7.58 -1.82 18.86
N HIS A 204 -7.73 -2.64 19.90
CA HIS A 204 -8.20 -2.19 21.21
C HIS A 204 -7.08 -1.86 22.20
N ARG A 205 -5.80 -1.91 21.77
CA ARG A 205 -4.62 -1.63 22.60
C ARG A 205 -4.65 -2.38 23.94
N GLN A 206 -4.80 -3.70 23.88
CA GLN A 206 -4.92 -4.58 25.05
C GLN A 206 -3.69 -5.48 25.21
N GLY A 207 -3.11 -5.48 26.41
CA GLY A 207 -1.93 -6.29 26.72
C GLY A 207 -0.78 -5.97 25.75
N ILE A 208 -0.17 -7.01 25.15
CA ILE A 208 0.89 -6.84 24.14
C ILE A 208 0.44 -6.00 22.93
N GLY A 209 -0.85 -6.01 22.59
CA GLY A 209 -1.39 -5.26 21.46
C GLY A 209 -1.23 -3.74 21.60
N THR A 210 -1.12 -3.22 22.83
CA THR A 210 -0.82 -1.81 23.10
C THR A 210 0.49 -1.38 22.44
N GLU A 211 1.51 -2.24 22.53
CA GLU A 211 2.83 -1.95 22.02
C GLU A 211 2.96 -2.30 20.55
N LEU A 212 2.31 -3.40 20.12
CA LEU A 212 2.28 -3.79 18.71
C LEU A 212 1.58 -2.73 17.84
N ALA A 213 0.62 -2.00 18.39
CA ALA A 213 -0.07 -0.90 17.70
C ALA A 213 0.86 0.28 17.32
N GLU A 214 2.08 0.36 17.84
CA GLU A 214 3.03 1.44 17.53
C GLU A 214 3.94 1.15 16.33
N GLY A 215 3.83 -0.04 15.71
CA GLY A 215 4.58 -0.39 14.51
C GLY A 215 6.03 -0.86 14.76
N VAL A 216 6.68 -1.38 13.71
CA VAL A 216 8.01 -2.01 13.83
C VAL A 216 9.10 -1.01 14.18
N ARG A 217 8.96 0.26 13.75
CA ARG A 217 9.93 1.30 14.09
C ARG A 217 10.01 1.51 15.59
N PHE A 218 8.87 1.75 16.25
CA PHE A 218 8.81 1.94 17.70
C PHE A 218 9.32 0.71 18.44
N LEU A 219 8.83 -0.48 18.08
CA LEU A 219 9.24 -1.72 18.73
C LEU A 219 10.74 -1.96 18.61
N SER A 220 11.32 -1.71 17.43
CA SER A 220 12.76 -1.89 17.21
C SER A 220 13.64 -0.88 17.94
N GLU A 221 13.14 0.34 18.14
CA GLU A 221 13.79 1.36 18.97
C GLU A 221 13.74 0.99 20.46
N LYS A 222 12.64 0.41 20.92
CA LYS A 222 12.43 0.05 22.33
C LYS A 222 13.12 -1.25 22.75
N TYR A 223 13.03 -2.30 21.93
CA TYR A 223 13.48 -3.65 22.28
C TYR A 223 14.75 -4.11 21.55
N GLY A 224 15.19 -3.37 20.53
CA GLY A 224 16.28 -3.78 19.64
C GLY A 224 15.77 -4.45 18.36
N GLY A 225 16.68 -5.00 17.55
CA GLY A 225 16.31 -5.63 16.28
C GLY A 225 16.15 -4.68 15.09
N LYS A 226 16.76 -3.49 15.16
CA LYS A 226 16.74 -2.50 14.05
C LYS A 226 17.30 -3.06 12.73
N ASP A 227 18.13 -4.09 12.78
CA ASP A 227 18.71 -4.79 11.63
C ASP A 227 17.70 -5.70 10.89
N PHE A 228 16.58 -6.06 11.52
CA PHE A 228 15.50 -6.86 10.92
C PHE A 228 14.11 -6.21 11.04
N ALA A 229 14.04 -4.92 11.38
CA ALA A 229 12.82 -4.13 11.35
C ALA A 229 12.55 -3.64 9.91
N MET A 230 11.72 -4.38 9.17
CA MET A 230 11.45 -4.15 7.74
C MET A 230 10.60 -2.90 7.49
N GLN A 231 11.21 -1.72 7.56
CA GLN A 231 10.53 -0.43 7.31
C GLN A 231 11.42 0.59 6.58
N VAL A 232 10.79 1.56 5.94
CA VAL A 232 11.44 2.79 5.45
C VAL A 232 10.61 4.00 5.88
N LYS A 233 11.24 4.95 6.58
CA LYS A 233 10.60 6.17 7.15
C LYS A 233 9.46 5.87 8.14
N GLY A 234 9.50 4.72 8.80
CA GLY A 234 8.49 4.27 9.75
C GLY A 234 7.38 3.42 9.14
N LEU A 235 7.25 3.39 7.80
CA LEU A 235 6.26 2.55 7.12
C LEU A 235 6.86 1.18 6.77
N GLU A 236 6.15 0.13 7.14
CA GLU A 236 6.48 -1.26 6.91
C GLU A 236 6.55 -1.63 5.41
N ILE A 237 7.46 -2.53 5.04
CA ILE A 237 7.69 -2.93 3.64
C ILE A 237 6.56 -3.86 3.14
N PRO A 238 5.99 -3.63 1.94
CA PRO A 238 4.95 -4.49 1.37
C PRO A 238 5.50 -5.79 0.75
N SER A 239 4.65 -6.60 0.13
CA SER A 239 4.90 -7.98 -0.30
C SER A 239 5.87 -8.15 -1.48
N TYR A 240 6.80 -7.23 -1.69
CA TYR A 240 7.80 -7.34 -2.74
C TYR A 240 9.18 -7.21 -2.12
N ASP A 241 9.85 -8.35 -1.98
CA ASP A 241 11.23 -8.40 -1.51
C ASP A 241 12.15 -7.66 -2.49
N PRO A 242 12.80 -6.56 -2.06
CA PRO A 242 13.60 -5.74 -2.96
C PRO A 242 14.88 -6.45 -3.44
N ARG A 243 15.23 -7.62 -2.86
CA ARG A 243 16.39 -8.41 -3.31
C ARG A 243 16.19 -9.02 -4.69
N GLY A 244 14.94 -9.28 -5.11
CA GLY A 244 14.61 -9.80 -6.44
C GLY A 244 14.46 -8.73 -7.53
N ALA A 245 14.36 -7.45 -7.15
CA ALA A 245 14.27 -6.33 -8.10
C ALA A 245 14.88 -5.06 -7.48
N TRP A 246 16.10 -4.69 -7.89
CA TRP A 246 16.86 -3.62 -7.22
C TRP A 246 16.21 -2.24 -7.37
N GLY A 247 15.46 -2.01 -8.46
CA GLY A 247 14.64 -0.81 -8.61
C GLY A 247 13.61 -0.65 -7.49
N MET A 248 13.09 -1.75 -6.96
CA MET A 248 12.07 -1.73 -5.90
C MET A 248 12.69 -1.26 -4.58
N GLY A 249 13.92 -1.69 -4.29
CA GLY A 249 14.69 -1.18 -3.16
C GLY A 249 14.88 0.34 -3.22
N LEU A 250 15.23 0.87 -4.40
CA LEU A 250 15.37 2.30 -4.62
C LEU A 250 14.01 3.03 -4.51
N ALA A 251 12.93 2.44 -5.02
CA ALA A 251 11.58 2.97 -4.93
C ALA A 251 11.13 3.09 -3.46
N TYR A 252 11.36 2.07 -2.63
CA TYR A 252 11.08 2.14 -1.20
C TYR A 252 11.89 3.24 -0.51
N ALA A 253 13.21 3.30 -0.76
CA ALA A 253 14.10 4.28 -0.15
C ALA A 253 13.67 5.73 -0.45
N THR A 254 13.24 6.00 -1.68
CA THR A 254 12.95 7.35 -2.18
C THR A 254 11.47 7.76 -2.11
N SER A 255 10.56 6.82 -1.83
CA SER A 255 9.12 7.06 -1.69
C SER A 255 8.81 8.21 -0.72
N ASP A 256 7.88 9.09 -1.13
CA ASP A 256 7.39 10.25 -0.39
C ASP A 256 6.61 9.91 0.89
N ARG A 257 6.19 8.65 1.09
CA ARG A 257 5.38 8.24 2.27
C ARG A 257 5.95 7.07 3.07
N GLY A 258 7.21 6.71 2.82
CA GLY A 258 7.82 5.48 3.36
C GLY A 258 7.70 4.28 2.42
N ALA A 259 8.04 3.07 2.88
CA ALA A 259 8.12 1.88 2.02
C ALA A 259 6.78 1.57 1.33
N CYS A 260 6.63 1.99 0.07
CA CYS A 260 5.39 1.79 -0.66
C CYS A 260 5.63 1.50 -2.14
N HIS A 261 5.14 0.35 -2.58
CA HIS A 261 5.31 -0.13 -3.95
C HIS A 261 4.46 0.64 -4.98
N GLN A 262 3.32 1.21 -4.56
CA GLN A 262 2.48 2.02 -5.44
C GLN A 262 3.15 3.33 -5.87
N ARG A 263 4.19 3.83 -5.18
CA ARG A 263 4.88 5.06 -5.63
C ARG A 263 5.70 4.82 -6.88
N ALA A 264 6.38 3.69 -6.97
CA ALA A 264 6.99 3.21 -8.20
C ALA A 264 7.07 1.69 -8.16
N PHE A 265 6.22 1.05 -8.97
CA PHE A 265 6.18 -0.40 -9.05
C PHE A 265 7.14 -0.89 -10.15
N THR A 266 8.42 -0.89 -9.82
CA THR A 266 9.48 -1.34 -10.73
C THR A 266 9.47 -2.84 -11.07
N PRO A 267 8.83 -3.76 -10.31
CA PRO A 267 8.73 -5.16 -10.73
C PRO A 267 8.01 -5.37 -12.06
N THR A 268 7.13 -4.47 -12.49
CA THR A 268 6.55 -4.54 -13.85
C THR A 268 7.63 -4.51 -14.94
N PRO A 269 8.45 -3.46 -15.06
CA PRO A 269 9.53 -3.41 -16.06
C PRO A 269 10.70 -4.36 -15.75
N GLU A 270 10.99 -4.65 -14.47
CA GLU A 270 12.15 -5.48 -14.09
C GLU A 270 11.91 -6.98 -14.19
N VAL A 271 10.70 -7.44 -13.85
CA VAL A 271 10.37 -8.86 -13.70
C VAL A 271 9.33 -9.30 -14.71
N ILE A 272 8.23 -8.56 -14.84
CA ILE A 272 7.06 -9.00 -15.61
C ILE A 272 7.30 -8.82 -17.12
N MET A 273 7.77 -7.63 -17.51
CA MET A 273 7.99 -7.26 -18.91
C MET A 273 9.43 -7.52 -19.36
N ASN A 274 10.35 -7.74 -18.42
CA ASN A 274 11.78 -7.96 -18.67
C ASN A 274 12.41 -6.88 -19.58
N GLU A 275 12.03 -5.63 -19.34
CA GLU A 275 12.50 -4.46 -20.11
C GLU A 275 13.84 -3.95 -19.58
N ILE A 276 14.11 -4.17 -18.29
CA ILE A 276 15.35 -3.74 -17.62
C ILE A 276 15.80 -4.85 -16.67
N GLU A 277 17.04 -5.31 -16.83
CA GLU A 277 17.67 -6.34 -15.98
C GLU A 277 17.46 -6.04 -14.47
N PRO A 278 16.88 -6.94 -13.66
CA PRO A 278 16.57 -6.67 -12.25
C PRO A 278 17.80 -6.37 -11.38
N TYR A 279 18.98 -6.89 -11.75
CA TYR A 279 20.22 -6.83 -10.95
C TYR A 279 21.26 -5.86 -11.52
N THR A 280 20.82 -4.68 -11.94
CA THR A 280 21.72 -3.59 -12.41
C THR A 280 21.40 -2.26 -11.73
N PHE A 281 22.40 -1.38 -11.65
CA PHE A 281 22.21 0.01 -11.26
C PHE A 281 21.88 0.92 -12.45
N GLU A 282 22.22 0.49 -13.67
CA GLU A 282 22.01 1.29 -14.87
C GLU A 282 20.51 1.49 -15.14
N GLY A 283 20.12 2.73 -15.43
CA GLY A 283 18.73 3.07 -15.74
C GLY A 283 17.76 3.10 -14.56
N LYS A 284 18.07 2.46 -13.41
CA LYS A 284 17.13 2.34 -12.27
C LYS A 284 16.69 3.67 -11.68
N ALA A 285 17.59 4.63 -11.55
CA ALA A 285 17.25 5.95 -11.03
C ALA A 285 16.26 6.69 -11.95
N ARG A 286 16.46 6.58 -13.27
CA ARG A 286 15.54 7.16 -14.25
C ARG A 286 14.19 6.44 -14.20
N LEU A 287 14.21 5.10 -14.21
CA LEU A 287 13.01 4.27 -14.09
C LEU A 287 12.14 4.64 -12.88
N VAL A 288 12.75 4.71 -11.69
CA VAL A 288 12.05 5.04 -10.44
C VAL A 288 11.47 6.44 -10.51
N LYS A 289 12.23 7.44 -10.98
CA LYS A 289 11.73 8.81 -11.15
C LYS A 289 10.53 8.84 -12.10
N ASP A 290 10.65 8.23 -13.27
CA ASP A 290 9.62 8.30 -14.31
C ASP A 290 8.33 7.61 -13.83
N LEU A 291 8.44 6.49 -13.11
CA LEU A 291 7.29 5.83 -12.47
C LEU A 291 6.69 6.67 -11.33
N GLN A 292 7.51 7.34 -10.52
CA GLN A 292 7.05 8.25 -9.45
C GLN A 292 6.23 9.40 -10.01
N ASP A 293 6.70 10.02 -11.09
CA ASP A 293 6.01 11.11 -11.77
C ASP A 293 4.70 10.63 -12.41
N TYR A 294 4.74 9.53 -13.16
CA TYR A 294 3.56 8.91 -13.78
C TYR A 294 2.49 8.55 -12.74
N ASN A 295 2.89 7.88 -11.65
CA ASN A 295 1.97 7.48 -10.59
C ASN A 295 1.41 8.69 -9.83
N ALA A 296 2.20 9.75 -9.65
CA ALA A 296 1.70 11.00 -9.08
C ALA A 296 0.58 11.60 -9.92
N VAL A 297 0.69 11.59 -11.25
CA VAL A 297 -0.40 12.01 -12.16
C VAL A 297 -1.60 11.08 -12.03
N LYS A 298 -1.40 9.77 -12.18
CA LYS A 298 -2.47 8.77 -12.19
C LYS A 298 -3.34 8.83 -10.93
N PHE A 299 -2.72 8.88 -9.76
CA PHE A 299 -3.44 8.98 -8.48
C PHE A 299 -4.01 10.36 -8.19
N SER A 300 -3.62 11.40 -8.93
CA SER A 300 -4.25 12.72 -8.85
C SER A 300 -5.49 12.80 -9.75
N ILE A 301 -5.48 12.10 -10.89
CA ILE A 301 -6.65 12.01 -11.77
C ILE A 301 -7.70 11.05 -11.18
N GLY A 302 -7.26 10.09 -10.35
CA GLY A 302 -8.15 9.13 -9.70
C GLY A 302 -8.43 7.89 -10.51
N ILE A 303 -7.46 7.48 -11.33
CA ILE A 303 -7.53 6.26 -12.12
C ILE A 303 -6.83 5.13 -11.36
N CYS A 304 -7.48 3.97 -11.34
CA CYS A 304 -6.94 2.73 -10.75
C CYS A 304 -5.66 2.29 -11.49
N ASP A 305 -4.71 1.74 -10.73
CA ASP A 305 -3.43 1.24 -11.23
C ASP A 305 -3.58 0.26 -12.41
N PHE A 306 -4.56 -0.66 -12.33
CA PHE A 306 -4.72 -1.75 -13.31
C PHE A 306 -5.34 -1.38 -14.64
N TRP A 307 -5.79 -0.14 -14.82
CA TRP A 307 -6.26 0.27 -16.14
C TRP A 307 -5.10 0.42 -17.14
N GLY A 308 -3.85 0.52 -16.66
CA GLY A 308 -2.66 0.45 -17.53
C GLY A 308 -2.62 1.52 -18.62
N LEU A 309 -3.16 2.71 -18.34
CA LEU A 309 -3.29 3.78 -19.32
C LEU A 309 -1.98 4.56 -19.46
N ASP A 310 -1.54 4.81 -20.68
CA ASP A 310 -0.43 5.75 -20.92
C ASP A 310 -0.83 7.22 -20.67
N LEU A 311 0.16 8.10 -20.60
CA LEU A 311 -0.05 9.54 -20.38
C LEU A 311 -0.84 10.20 -21.52
N ASP A 312 -0.71 9.73 -22.76
CA ASP A 312 -1.44 10.29 -23.89
C ASP A 312 -2.94 10.03 -23.78
N LEU A 313 -3.32 8.82 -23.36
CA LEU A 313 -4.70 8.45 -23.11
C LEU A 313 -5.24 9.15 -21.86
N LEU A 314 -4.45 9.26 -20.79
CA LEU A 314 -4.83 10.04 -19.61
C LEU A 314 -5.08 11.51 -19.97
N ALA A 315 -4.23 12.13 -20.80
CA ALA A 315 -4.43 13.50 -21.27
C ALA A 315 -5.73 13.65 -22.06
N LYS A 316 -6.03 12.71 -22.96
CA LYS A 316 -7.31 12.69 -23.70
C LYS A 316 -8.51 12.60 -22.75
N LEU A 317 -8.47 11.71 -21.76
CA LEU A 317 -9.56 11.54 -20.78
C LEU A 317 -9.76 12.80 -19.93
N VAL A 318 -8.68 13.43 -19.47
CA VAL A 318 -8.74 14.69 -18.72
C VAL A 318 -9.27 15.83 -19.59
N ASN A 319 -8.84 15.94 -20.85
CA ASN A 319 -9.33 16.95 -21.77
C ASN A 319 -10.81 16.78 -22.08
N MET A 320 -11.27 15.55 -22.31
CA MET A 320 -12.68 15.25 -22.58
C MET A 320 -13.58 15.55 -21.37
N SER A 321 -13.11 15.27 -20.16
CA SER A 321 -13.86 15.47 -18.92
C SER A 321 -13.87 16.94 -18.48
N THR A 322 -12.73 17.61 -18.53
CA THR A 322 -12.58 18.96 -17.95
C THR A 322 -12.79 20.07 -18.97
N GLY A 323 -12.56 19.80 -20.26
CA GLY A 323 -12.46 20.78 -21.34
C GLY A 323 -11.07 21.40 -21.48
N SER A 324 -10.05 20.85 -20.82
CA SER A 324 -8.66 21.30 -20.94
C SER A 324 -8.03 20.94 -22.30
N ASN A 325 -6.82 21.45 -22.53
CA ASN A 325 -6.01 21.15 -23.71
C ASN A 325 -4.59 20.75 -23.30
N LEU A 326 -4.49 19.69 -22.51
CA LEU A 326 -3.24 19.13 -21.99
C LEU A 326 -2.68 18.06 -22.93
N ASP A 327 -1.37 17.88 -22.91
CA ASP A 327 -0.67 16.76 -23.53
C ASP A 327 0.12 15.96 -22.48
N SER A 328 0.78 14.88 -22.92
CA SER A 328 1.56 14.01 -22.04
C SER A 328 2.80 14.68 -21.44
N GLU A 329 3.39 15.68 -22.12
CA GLU A 329 4.53 16.42 -21.59
C GLU A 329 4.10 17.30 -20.40
N GLU A 330 2.96 17.98 -20.52
CA GLU A 330 2.40 18.78 -19.45
C GLU A 330 1.97 17.91 -18.25
N LEU A 331 1.40 16.72 -18.50
CA LEU A 331 1.14 15.75 -17.43
C LEU A 331 2.43 15.28 -16.74
N THR A 332 3.48 14.98 -17.49
CA THR A 332 4.78 14.56 -16.94
C THR A 332 5.33 15.63 -15.98
N LYS A 333 5.34 16.91 -16.41
CA LYS A 333 5.78 18.03 -15.56
C LYS A 333 4.91 18.19 -14.32
N ALA A 334 3.60 17.92 -14.42
CA ALA A 334 2.71 17.96 -13.28
C ALA A 334 3.00 16.83 -12.29
N GLY A 335 3.28 15.61 -12.76
CA GLY A 335 3.72 14.49 -11.94
C GLY A 335 4.98 14.82 -11.15
N GLU A 336 6.00 15.33 -11.83
CA GLU A 336 7.24 15.79 -11.22
C GLU A 336 6.99 16.87 -10.16
N ARG A 337 6.12 17.85 -10.45
CA ARG A 337 5.73 18.89 -9.51
C ARG A 337 5.06 18.30 -8.27
N ILE A 338 4.10 17.39 -8.43
CA ILE A 338 3.38 16.76 -7.32
C ILE A 338 4.34 15.93 -6.45
N TYR A 339 5.27 15.20 -7.06
CA TYR A 339 6.24 14.43 -6.30
C TYR A 339 7.21 15.31 -5.51
N ASN A 340 7.68 16.41 -6.12
CA ASN A 340 8.51 17.40 -5.42
C ASN A 340 7.75 18.11 -4.29
N LEU A 341 6.44 18.35 -4.43
CA LEU A 341 5.63 18.88 -3.33
C LEU A 341 5.60 17.92 -2.14
N GLY A 342 5.36 16.62 -2.38
CA GLY A 342 5.45 15.61 -1.32
C GLY A 342 6.84 15.57 -0.68
N ARG A 343 7.90 15.82 -1.44
CA ARG A 343 9.27 15.88 -0.92
C ARG A 343 9.57 17.13 -0.10
N ILE A 344 8.99 18.27 -0.45
CA ILE A 344 9.11 19.53 0.31
C ILE A 344 8.32 19.46 1.61
N PHE A 345 7.19 18.75 1.62
CA PHE A 345 6.38 18.53 2.81
C PHE A 345 7.14 17.74 3.90
N ASN A 346 7.88 16.70 3.50
CA ASN A 346 8.63 15.83 4.42
C ASN A 346 9.97 16.41 4.89
#